data_AF-A1SZ39-F1
#
_entry.id   AF-A1SZ39-F1
#
_cell.length_a   1.000
_cell.length_b   1.000
_cell.length_c   1.000
_cell.angle_alpha   90.00
_cell.angle_beta   90.00
_cell.angle_gamma   90.00
#
_symmetry.space_group_name_H-M   'P 1'
#
loop_
_entity.id
_entity.type
_entity.pdbx_description
1 polymer ?
#
loop_
_entity_poly.entity_id
_entity_poly.type
_entity_poly.pdbx_seq_one_letter_code
_entity_poly.pdbx_strand_id
1 'polypeptide(L)'
;MDSAPVYFDVNAEADYNYRVEINNDDSTGVVQLSCSLSTGYTGDSITYTVTGNGLDHRHNFYVDLDTGNISGDLPAKITVMVAYKEIAQ
;
A
#
# COMPACT_ATOMS: atom_id res chain seq x y z
N MET A 1 8.98 14.95 -10.31
CA MET A 1 9.38 14.34 -9.03
C MET A 1 9.49 12.86 -9.27
N ASP A 2 10.57 12.24 -8.78
CA ASP A 2 10.80 10.81 -9.01
C ASP A 2 10.05 10.03 -7.93
N SER A 3 8.99 9.34 -8.34
CA SER A 3 8.31 8.37 -7.49
C SER A 3 9.23 7.21 -7.16
N ALA A 4 9.31 6.80 -5.88
CA ALA A 4 10.09 5.64 -5.47
C ALA A 4 9.18 4.40 -5.34
N PRO A 5 9.52 3.25 -5.98
CA PRO A 5 8.78 2.02 -5.78
C PRO A 5 9.14 1.36 -4.45
N VAL A 6 8.14 0.85 -3.76
CA VAL A 6 8.28 0.05 -2.54
C VAL A 6 7.57 -1.28 -2.74
N TYR A 7 8.24 -2.36 -2.35
CA TYR A 7 7.77 -3.72 -2.53
C TYR A 7 7.57 -4.41 -1.19
N PHE A 8 6.53 -5.24 -1.12
CA PHE A 8 6.32 -6.19 -0.03
C PHE A 8 5.64 -7.44 -0.59
N ASP A 9 5.86 -8.56 0.09
CA ASP A 9 5.25 -9.84 -0.24
C ASP A 9 4.21 -10.22 0.81
N VAL A 10 3.10 -10.80 0.36
CA VAL A 10 2.05 -11.38 1.21
C VAL A 10 1.93 -12.86 0.85
N ASN A 11 2.17 -13.75 1.80
CA ASN A 11 1.85 -15.17 1.64
C ASN A 11 0.33 -15.32 1.80
N ALA A 12 -0.38 -15.42 0.68
CA ALA A 12 -1.83 -15.42 0.67
C ALA A 12 -2.38 -16.82 0.94
N GLU A 13 -3.16 -16.96 2.01
CA GLU A 13 -3.85 -18.21 2.33
C GLU A 13 -4.90 -18.54 1.26
N ALA A 14 -4.92 -19.80 0.81
CA ALA A 14 -5.95 -20.28 -0.12
C ALA A 14 -7.33 -20.21 0.55
N ASP A 15 -8.37 -19.95 -0.25
CA ASP A 15 -9.76 -19.85 0.21
C ASP A 15 -10.10 -18.63 1.10
N TYR A 16 -9.16 -17.69 1.26
CA TYR A 16 -9.38 -16.39 1.91
C TYR A 16 -9.21 -15.25 0.91
N ASN A 17 -10.04 -14.21 1.05
CA ASN A 17 -9.67 -12.88 0.58
C ASN A 17 -8.75 -12.24 1.61
N TYR A 18 -7.77 -11.46 1.16
CA TYR A 18 -7.01 -10.59 2.05
C TYR A 18 -7.19 -9.13 1.65
N ARG A 19 -7.28 -8.28 2.66
CA ARG A 19 -7.31 -6.83 2.54
C ARG A 19 -5.94 -6.31 2.93
N VAL A 20 -5.34 -5.53 2.04
CA VAL A 20 -4.11 -4.78 2.32
C VAL A 20 -4.47 -3.33 2.56
N GLU A 21 -3.96 -2.78 3.65
CA GLU A 21 -4.02 -1.36 3.98
C GLU A 21 -2.60 -0.83 4.12
N ILE A 22 -2.30 0.23 3.36
CA ILE A 22 -1.00 0.91 3.37
C ILE A 22 -1.28 2.35 3.76
N ASN A 23 -0.71 2.78 4.89
CA ASN A 23 -0.89 4.13 5.42
C ASN A 23 0.44 4.80 5.69
N ASN A 24 0.52 6.09 5.39
CA ASN A 24 1.52 6.97 5.96
C ASN A 24 1.06 7.42 7.35
N ASP A 25 1.81 7.03 8.38
CA ASP A 25 1.56 7.41 9.80
C ASP A 25 2.32 8.69 10.20
N ASP A 26 3.02 9.31 9.24
CA ASP A 26 3.75 10.55 9.47
C ASP A 26 2.88 11.78 9.17
N SER A 27 2.66 12.60 10.21
CA SER A 27 1.91 13.86 10.13
C SER A 27 2.69 15.03 9.54
N THR A 28 3.98 14.86 9.22
CA THR A 28 4.87 15.96 8.80
C THR A 28 4.79 16.32 7.32
N GLY A 29 4.08 15.54 6.50
CA GLY A 29 3.88 15.83 5.08
C GLY A 29 2.79 14.98 4.43
N VAL A 30 2.26 15.46 3.31
CA VAL A 30 1.30 14.72 2.47
C VAL A 30 2.07 13.82 1.51
N VAL A 31 1.84 12.52 1.61
CA VAL A 31 2.43 11.51 0.75
C VAL A 31 1.36 10.98 -0.19
N GLN A 32 1.64 11.06 -1.48
CA GLN A 32 0.81 10.43 -2.50
C GLN A 32 1.25 8.98 -2.66
N LEU A 33 0.31 8.07 -2.41
CA LEU A 33 0.52 6.63 -2.56
C LEU A 33 -0.27 6.14 -3.78
N SER A 34 0.33 5.28 -4.61
CA SER A 34 -0.38 4.59 -5.69
C SER A 34 0.03 3.11 -5.83
N CYS A 35 -0.89 2.24 -6.22
CA CYS A 35 -0.62 0.82 -6.52
C CYS A 35 -0.91 0.56 -8.00
N SER A 36 -0.10 -0.27 -8.67
CA SER A 36 -0.28 -0.58 -10.10
C SER A 36 -1.63 -1.24 -10.43
N LEU A 37 -2.28 -1.87 -9.43
CA LEU A 37 -3.43 -2.76 -9.61
C LEU A 37 -4.76 -2.25 -9.02
N SER A 38 -4.82 -1.06 -8.41
CA SER A 38 -6.05 -0.55 -7.78
C SER A 38 -6.46 0.84 -8.27
N THR A 39 -7.77 1.05 -8.43
CA THR A 39 -8.37 2.38 -8.58
C THR A 39 -8.88 2.85 -7.23
N GLY A 40 -8.57 4.09 -6.84
CA GLY A 40 -8.92 4.63 -5.52
C GLY A 40 -7.72 5.28 -4.86
N TYR A 41 -7.39 6.48 -5.33
CA TYR A 41 -6.33 7.30 -4.76
C TYR A 41 -6.93 8.20 -3.70
N THR A 42 -6.41 8.11 -2.48
CA THR A 42 -6.62 9.10 -1.42
C THR A 42 -5.25 9.45 -0.87
N GLY A 43 -5.01 10.73 -0.59
CA GLY A 43 -3.77 11.15 0.07
C GLY A 43 -3.52 10.29 1.32
N ASP A 44 -2.27 9.88 1.50
CA ASP A 44 -1.75 9.16 2.67
C ASP A 44 -2.23 7.72 2.92
N SER A 45 -3.17 7.18 2.14
CA SER A 45 -3.62 5.78 2.32
C SER A 45 -4.12 5.09 1.06
N ILE A 46 -3.88 3.78 0.97
CA ILE A 46 -4.47 2.87 -0.02
C ILE A 46 -5.05 1.65 0.69
N THR A 47 -6.26 1.26 0.28
CA THR A 47 -6.88 -0.01 0.67
C THR A 47 -7.33 -0.77 -0.57
N TYR A 48 -7.01 -2.06 -0.65
CA TYR A 48 -7.58 -2.94 -1.68
C TYR A 48 -7.74 -4.38 -1.16
N THR A 49 -8.55 -5.16 -1.86
CA THR A 49 -8.83 -6.58 -1.57
C THR A 49 -8.41 -7.45 -2.73
N VAL A 50 -7.75 -8.56 -2.43
CA VAL A 50 -7.32 -9.57 -3.41
C VAL A 50 -7.76 -10.94 -2.93
N THR A 51 -8.14 -11.81 -3.88
CA THR A 51 -8.43 -13.21 -3.61
C THR A 51 -7.13 -14.00 -3.44
N GLY A 52 -6.98 -14.66 -2.29
CA GLY A 52 -5.88 -15.56 -2.01
C GLY A 52 -6.04 -16.86 -2.80
N ASN A 53 -4.92 -17.36 -3.30
CA ASN A 53 -4.85 -18.59 -4.09
C ASN A 53 -3.77 -19.57 -3.57
N GLY A 54 -3.25 -19.35 -2.35
CA GLY A 54 -2.21 -20.17 -1.75
C GLY A 54 -0.78 -19.89 -2.23
N LEU A 55 -0.54 -18.74 -2.88
CA LEU A 55 0.77 -18.35 -3.41
C LEU A 55 1.29 -17.06 -2.77
N ASP A 56 2.62 -16.88 -2.83
CA ASP A 56 3.26 -15.60 -2.47
C ASP A 56 2.89 -14.52 -3.50
N HIS A 57 2.21 -13.48 -3.04
CA HIS A 57 1.79 -12.36 -3.85
C HIS A 57 2.72 -11.17 -3.62
N ARG A 58 3.42 -10.74 -4.68
CA ARG A 58 4.22 -9.52 -4.67
C ARG A 58 3.35 -8.31 -4.96
N HIS A 59 3.44 -7.31 -4.09
CA HIS A 59 2.77 -6.05 -4.25
C HIS A 59 3.78 -4.92 -4.47
N ASN A 60 3.44 -4.03 -5.39
CA ASN A 60 4.21 -2.83 -5.70
C ASN A 60 3.34 -1.60 -5.48
N PHE A 61 3.86 -0.65 -4.73
CA PHE A 61 3.27 0.68 -4.63
C PHE A 61 4.34 1.75 -4.81
N TYR A 62 3.92 2.89 -5.33
CA TYR A 62 4.75 4.05 -5.55
C TYR A 62 4.42 5.11 -4.51
N VAL A 63 5.49 5.73 -4.02
CA VAL A 63 5.46 6.86 -3.10
C VAL A 63 5.90 8.09 -3.88
N ASP A 64 5.04 9.10 -3.95
CA ASP A 64 5.39 10.43 -4.42
C ASP A 64 5.17 11.42 -3.27
N LEU A 65 6.13 12.33 -3.07
CA LEU A 65 6.03 13.36 -2.04
C LEU A 65 5.29 14.53 -2.67
N ASP A 66 4.08 14.86 -2.21
CA ASP A 66 3.34 15.95 -2.83
C ASP A 66 4.15 17.25 -2.72
N THR A 67 4.34 17.88 -3.87
CA THR A 67 5.39 18.84 -4.24
C THR A 67 5.31 20.22 -3.57
N GLY A 68 5.02 20.28 -2.27
CA GLY A 68 4.90 21.51 -1.49
C GLY A 68 6.16 21.83 -0.68
N ASN A 69 7.31 22.03 -1.32
CA ASN A 69 8.49 22.67 -0.70
C ASN A 69 9.12 21.89 0.47
N ILE A 70 9.61 20.68 0.21
CA ILE A 70 10.33 19.88 1.21
C ILE A 70 11.83 20.11 1.03
N SER A 71 12.38 21.06 1.80
CA SER A 71 13.82 21.17 2.00
C SER A 71 14.28 20.06 2.96
N GLY A 72 14.57 18.87 2.42
CA GLY A 72 15.20 17.76 3.14
C GLY A 72 14.38 16.47 3.09
N ASP A 73 15.02 15.34 2.80
CA ASP A 73 14.40 14.01 2.77
C ASP A 73 13.56 13.79 4.04
N LEU A 74 12.23 13.83 3.91
CA LEU A 74 11.34 13.43 5.01
C LEU A 74 11.27 11.91 5.02
N PRO A 75 11.66 11.25 6.13
CA PRO A 75 11.53 9.81 6.24
C PRO A 75 10.05 9.44 6.40
N ALA A 76 9.35 9.12 5.31
CA ALA A 76 7.99 8.61 5.38
C ALA A 76 7.95 7.26 6.13
N LYS A 77 7.13 7.18 7.19
CA LYS A 77 6.89 5.93 7.91
C LYS A 77 5.63 5.25 7.35
N ILE A 78 5.85 4.24 6.51
CA ILE A 78 4.77 3.45 5.93
C ILE A 78 4.45 2.24 6.81
N THR A 79 3.18 2.06 7.12
CA THR A 79 2.67 0.85 7.78
C THR A 79 1.86 0.04 6.79
N VAL A 80 2.14 -1.27 6.71
CA VAL A 80 1.38 -2.22 5.90
C VAL A 80 0.65 -3.17 6.85
N MET A 81 -0.67 -3.27 6.69
CA MET A 81 -1.51 -4.18 7.45
C MET A 81 -2.21 -5.15 6.50
N VAL A 82 -2.22 -6.43 6.86
CA VAL A 82 -2.88 -7.49 6.10
C VAL A 82 -3.93 -8.15 6.99
N ALA A 83 -5.17 -8.23 6.50
CA ALA A 83 -6.27 -8.91 7.19
C ALA A 83 -6.93 -9.93 6.26
N TYR A 84 -7.20 -11.12 6.77
CA TYR A 84 -7.84 -12.23 6.04
C TYR A 84 -9.33 -12.31 6.34
N LYS A 85 -10.12 -12.69 5.33
CA LYS A 85 -11.55 -12.96 5.40
C LYS A 85 -11.89 -14.17 4.54
N GLU A 86 -12.57 -15.16 5.11
CA GLU A 86 -13.03 -16.34 4.37
C GLU A 86 -13.80 -15.93 3.11
N ILE A 87 -13.54 -16.63 2.00
CA ILE A 87 -14.41 -16.57 0.83
C ILE A 87 -15.68 -17.33 1.21
N ALA A 88 -16.83 -16.64 1.22
CA ALA A 88 -18.10 -17.30 1.49
C ALA A 88 -18.28 -18.45 0.48
N GLN A 89 -18.51 -19.65 1.01
CA GLN A 89 -18.84 -20.84 0.20
C GLN A 89 -20.16 -20.68 -0.55
#